data_AF-A0A1G7L232-F1
#
_entry.id   AF-A0A1G7L232-F1
#
_cell.length_a   1.000
_cell.length_b   1.000
_cell.length_c   1.000
_cell.angle_alpha   90.00
_cell.angle_beta   90.00
_cell.angle_gamma   90.00
#
_symmetry.space_group_name_H-M   'P 1'
#
loop_
_entity.id
_entity.type
_entity.pdbx_description
1 polymer ?
#
loop_
_entity_poly.entity_id
_entity_poly.type
_entity_poly.pdbx_seq_one_letter_code
_entity_poly.pdbx_strand_id
1 'polypeptide(L)'
;MRVFAGIVAVVASLFAVPAAAQVQAPVAPRAAPPLVTDKENLWLLDLSTGGRVTIWLRPDVAPKMVERIKTLTRQHFYDGLLFHRVIDGFMAQGGDPKGDGTGGSELPNVPSEFNYLPHVRGSVSAARADDPNSANSQFFIVFQPRLALDKKYTVFGRVIDGMQYVDPIERGEPPANPSRIVHAYIAADNPPPFQPLPVAAPAAGLGAPVTLPGAAVAAPKPAVRTPAPAARKAAPKRQ
;
A
#
# COMPACT_ATOMS: atom_id res chain seq x y z
N MET A 1 -90.04 6.94 -13.24
CA MET A 1 -89.72 8.23 -13.90
C MET A 1 -88.34 8.65 -13.41
N ARG A 2 -87.28 8.35 -14.16
CA ARG A 2 -86.72 9.13 -15.28
C ARG A 2 -85.80 10.27 -14.81
N VAL A 3 -84.49 10.08 -15.09
CA VAL A 3 -83.45 11.08 -15.42
C VAL A 3 -83.02 11.99 -14.25
N PHE A 4 -81.79 11.93 -13.73
CA PHE A 4 -80.57 12.48 -14.33
C PHE A 4 -79.31 11.73 -13.85
N ALA A 5 -78.72 10.93 -14.75
CA ALA A 5 -77.31 10.61 -14.72
C ALA A 5 -76.62 11.58 -15.69
N GLY A 6 -75.68 12.39 -15.22
CA GLY A 6 -74.97 13.33 -16.08
C GLY A 6 -73.98 14.21 -15.34
N ILE A 7 -72.70 13.93 -15.61
CA ILE A 7 -71.58 14.89 -15.58
C ILE A 7 -71.02 15.24 -14.19
N VAL A 8 -70.11 14.38 -13.69
CA VAL A 8 -68.85 14.83 -13.03
C VAL A 8 -67.76 13.81 -13.38
N ALA A 9 -67.34 13.81 -14.64
CA ALA A 9 -66.22 12.99 -15.10
C ALA A 9 -65.34 13.73 -16.11
N VAL A 10 -65.02 15.02 -15.88
CA VAL A 10 -63.95 15.72 -16.63
C VAL A 10 -63.37 16.87 -15.79
N VAL A 11 -62.55 16.58 -14.76
CA VAL A 11 -61.52 17.53 -14.27
C VAL A 11 -60.30 16.74 -13.76
N ALA A 12 -59.74 15.89 -14.61
CA ALA A 12 -58.49 15.19 -14.31
C ALA A 12 -57.65 15.05 -15.59
N SER A 13 -57.52 16.14 -16.34
CA SER A 13 -56.62 16.21 -17.49
C SER A 13 -55.98 17.59 -17.54
N LEU A 14 -54.65 17.62 -17.63
CA LEU A 14 -53.79 18.76 -17.98
C LEU A 14 -53.27 19.62 -16.82
N PHE A 15 -52.48 19.01 -15.94
CA PHE A 15 -51.23 19.65 -15.53
C PHE A 15 -50.06 18.74 -15.90
N ALA A 16 -49.79 18.65 -17.21
CA ALA A 16 -48.49 18.21 -17.68
C ALA A 16 -47.50 19.33 -17.33
N VAL A 17 -46.89 19.23 -16.15
CA VAL A 17 -45.74 20.05 -15.81
C VAL A 17 -44.68 19.72 -16.87
N PRO A 18 -44.17 20.70 -17.64
CA PRO A 18 -43.09 20.40 -18.58
C PRO A 18 -41.96 19.83 -17.74
N ALA A 19 -41.44 18.68 -18.16
CA ALA A 19 -40.19 18.14 -17.64
C ALA A 19 -39.12 19.19 -17.95
N ALA A 20 -38.89 20.12 -17.02
CA ALA A 20 -37.74 20.97 -17.04
C ALA A 20 -36.56 20.01 -16.99
N ALA A 21 -35.92 19.81 -18.14
CA ALA A 21 -34.63 19.15 -18.22
C ALA A 21 -33.78 19.82 -17.15
N GLN A 22 -33.44 19.08 -16.09
CA GLN A 22 -32.53 19.58 -15.08
C GLN A 22 -31.22 19.79 -15.84
N VAL A 23 -30.95 21.06 -16.19
CA VAL A 23 -29.68 21.47 -16.74
C VAL A 23 -28.68 21.16 -15.63
N GLN A 24 -28.01 20.01 -15.77
CA GLN A 24 -26.93 19.64 -14.87
C GLN A 24 -25.94 20.78 -14.90
N ALA A 25 -25.74 21.42 -13.76
CA ALA A 25 -24.75 22.47 -13.62
C ALA A 25 -23.40 21.94 -14.17
N PRO A 26 -22.66 22.75 -14.94
CA PRO A 26 -21.38 22.32 -15.49
C PRO A 26 -20.49 21.85 -14.34
N VAL A 27 -20.14 20.57 -14.35
CA VAL A 27 -19.19 20.00 -13.40
C VAL A 27 -17.88 20.73 -13.63
N ALA A 28 -17.38 21.47 -12.63
CA ALA A 28 -16.09 22.13 -12.71
C ALA A 28 -15.03 21.14 -13.21
N PRO A 29 -14.16 21.54 -14.15
CA PRO A 29 -13.16 20.64 -14.70
C PRO A 29 -12.26 20.13 -13.58
N ARG A 30 -12.11 18.81 -13.49
CA ARG A 30 -11.22 18.17 -12.52
C ARG A 30 -9.78 18.55 -12.83
N ALA A 31 -8.97 18.77 -11.80
CA ALA A 31 -7.53 18.90 -11.97
C ALA A 31 -6.97 17.64 -12.66
N ALA A 32 -6.00 17.85 -13.55
CA ALA A 32 -5.35 16.73 -14.24
C ALA A 32 -4.51 15.92 -13.24
N PRO A 33 -4.55 14.59 -13.31
CA PRO A 33 -3.70 13.76 -12.46
C PRO A 33 -2.22 13.99 -12.81
N PRO A 34 -1.30 13.97 -11.84
CA PRO A 34 0.13 14.06 -12.13
C PRO A 34 0.60 12.86 -12.94
N LEU A 35 1.73 12.99 -13.64
CA LEU A 35 2.30 11.84 -14.35
C LEU A 35 2.76 10.77 -13.34
N VAL A 36 2.61 9.50 -13.68
CA VAL A 36 3.13 8.37 -12.87
C VAL A 36 4.67 8.33 -12.81
N THR A 37 5.33 9.14 -13.64
CA THR A 37 6.78 9.32 -13.67
C THR A 37 7.25 10.56 -12.91
N ASP A 38 6.31 11.37 -12.39
CA ASP A 38 6.64 12.56 -11.62
C ASP A 38 7.15 12.15 -10.23
N LYS A 39 8.46 12.25 -10.06
CA LYS A 39 9.16 11.84 -8.84
C LYS A 39 8.69 12.57 -7.58
N GLU A 40 8.17 13.80 -7.70
CA GLU A 40 7.61 14.52 -6.54
C GLU A 40 6.35 13.86 -6.00
N ASN A 41 5.64 13.10 -6.84
CA ASN A 41 4.39 12.44 -6.50
C ASN A 41 4.55 10.92 -6.42
N LEU A 42 5.78 10.43 -6.21
CA LEU A 42 6.08 9.04 -5.91
C LEU A 42 6.57 8.90 -4.48
N TRP A 43 5.78 8.21 -3.66
CA TRP A 43 6.11 7.85 -2.29
C TRP A 43 6.61 6.41 -2.24
N LEU A 44 7.82 6.22 -1.74
CA LEU A 44 8.52 4.94 -1.70
C LEU A 44 8.52 4.43 -0.27
N LEU A 45 8.02 3.21 -0.07
CA LEU A 45 8.04 2.53 1.23
C LEU A 45 8.93 1.30 1.15
N ASP A 46 10.02 1.30 1.89
CA ASP A 46 10.84 0.12 2.09
C ASP A 46 10.22 -0.73 3.18
N LEU A 47 9.73 -1.92 2.82
CA LEU A 47 9.03 -2.79 3.74
C LEU A 47 9.95 -3.89 4.28
N SER A 48 9.77 -4.22 5.54
CA SER A 48 10.45 -5.36 6.19
C SER A 48 10.11 -6.72 5.58
N THR A 49 9.07 -6.79 4.73
CA THR A 49 8.73 -7.94 3.89
C THR A 49 9.70 -8.16 2.74
N GLY A 50 10.70 -7.29 2.56
CA GLY A 50 11.86 -7.53 1.71
C GLY A 50 11.88 -6.75 0.40
N GLY A 51 11.13 -5.65 0.28
CA GLY A 51 11.19 -4.82 -0.93
C GLY A 51 10.58 -3.44 -0.80
N ARG A 52 10.75 -2.66 -1.87
CA ARG A 52 10.25 -1.29 -2.02
C ARG A 52 8.89 -1.28 -2.71
N VAL A 53 7.95 -0.53 -2.13
CA VAL A 53 6.63 -0.26 -2.69
C VAL A 53 6.59 1.16 -3.22
N THR A 54 6.13 1.34 -4.45
CA THR A 54 5.99 2.65 -5.08
C THR A 54 4.52 3.05 -5.10
N ILE A 55 4.19 4.13 -4.41
CA ILE A 55 2.86 4.70 -4.31
C ILE A 55 2.82 6.01 -5.11
N TRP A 56 1.94 6.06 -6.10
CA TRP A 56 1.62 7.25 -6.85
C TRP A 56 0.62 8.13 -6.08
N LEU A 57 1.07 9.29 -5.64
CA LEU A 57 0.29 10.28 -4.90
C LEU A 57 -0.59 11.12 -5.84
N ARG A 58 -1.74 11.55 -5.34
CA ARG A 58 -2.80 12.23 -6.10
C ARG A 58 -3.16 13.61 -5.51
N PRO A 59 -2.26 14.59 -5.59
CA PRO A 59 -2.50 15.96 -5.12
C PRO A 59 -3.64 16.66 -5.89
N ASP A 60 -4.02 16.14 -7.07
CA ASP A 60 -5.16 16.63 -7.85
C ASP A 60 -6.52 16.36 -7.21
N VAL A 61 -6.62 15.39 -6.27
CA VAL A 61 -7.86 15.06 -5.56
C VAL A 61 -7.77 15.19 -4.04
N ALA A 62 -6.56 15.07 -3.47
CA ALA A 62 -6.32 15.15 -2.02
C ALA A 62 -5.03 15.95 -1.73
N PRO A 63 -4.97 17.24 -2.11
CA PRO A 63 -3.75 18.04 -1.99
C PRO A 63 -3.23 18.15 -0.55
N LYS A 64 -4.10 18.36 0.44
CA LYS A 64 -3.68 18.54 1.84
C LYS A 64 -3.17 17.23 2.44
N MET A 65 -3.83 16.12 2.14
CA MET A 65 -3.35 14.81 2.60
C MET A 65 -2.01 14.45 1.95
N VAL A 66 -1.85 14.70 0.65
CA VAL A 66 -0.58 14.46 -0.05
C VAL A 66 0.54 15.32 0.52
N GLU A 67 0.29 16.61 0.76
CA GLU A 67 1.25 17.50 1.43
C GLU A 67 1.64 16.95 2.81
N ARG A 68 0.67 16.50 3.61
CA ARG A 68 0.92 15.89 4.91
C ARG A 68 1.84 14.66 4.81
N ILE A 69 1.55 13.75 3.89
CA ILE A 69 2.40 12.55 3.69
C ILE A 69 3.82 12.95 3.32
N LYS A 70 4.00 13.92 2.41
CA LYS A 70 5.34 14.40 2.01
C LYS A 70 6.09 15.02 3.18
N THR A 71 5.44 15.87 3.97
CA THR A 71 6.03 16.51 5.15
C THR A 71 6.49 15.48 6.18
N LEU A 72 5.60 14.56 6.56
CA LEU A 72 5.93 13.51 7.54
C LEU A 72 7.01 12.56 7.03
N THR A 73 7.01 12.23 5.74
CA THR A 73 8.05 11.40 5.13
C THR A 73 9.41 12.06 5.19
N ARG A 74 9.50 13.35 4.84
CA ARG A 74 10.76 14.12 4.91
C ARG A 74 11.23 14.37 6.34
N GLN A 75 10.34 14.26 7.31
CA GLN A 75 10.66 14.29 8.75
C GLN A 75 11.05 12.90 9.29
N HIS A 76 11.17 11.88 8.44
CA HIS A 76 11.46 10.49 8.84
C HIS A 76 10.43 9.90 9.82
N PHE A 77 9.21 10.42 9.83
CA PHE A 77 8.17 10.02 10.78
C PHE A 77 7.74 8.57 10.62
N TYR A 78 7.69 8.08 9.37
CA TYR A 78 7.22 6.72 9.07
C TYR A 78 8.30 5.65 9.27
N ASP A 79 9.55 6.05 9.50
CA ASP A 79 10.68 5.12 9.61
C ASP A 79 10.53 4.30 10.90
N GLY A 80 10.51 2.97 10.75
CA GLY A 80 10.32 2.01 11.83
C GLY A 80 8.87 1.75 12.23
N LEU A 81 7.88 2.46 11.68
CA LEU A 81 6.47 2.31 12.07
C LEU A 81 5.86 0.98 11.62
N LEU A 82 4.92 0.48 12.42
CA LEU A 82 4.29 -0.82 12.24
C LEU A 82 2.99 -0.75 11.42
N PHE A 83 2.73 -1.82 10.68
CA PHE A 83 1.37 -2.14 10.23
C PHE A 83 0.63 -2.82 11.39
N HIS A 84 0.01 -2.00 12.24
CA HIS A 84 -0.63 -2.45 13.48
C HIS A 84 -1.97 -3.14 13.25
N ARG A 85 -2.59 -2.97 12.08
CA ARG A 85 -3.90 -3.53 11.80
C ARG A 85 -4.00 -4.01 10.36
N VAL A 86 -4.12 -5.32 10.18
CA VAL A 86 -4.06 -5.94 8.86
C VAL A 86 -5.14 -7.02 8.78
N ILE A 87 -6.17 -6.76 7.96
CA ILE A 87 -7.31 -7.67 7.81
C ILE A 87 -7.24 -8.31 6.44
N ASP A 88 -7.28 -9.64 6.43
CA ASP A 88 -7.22 -10.40 5.19
C ASP A 88 -8.40 -10.08 4.26
N GLY A 89 -8.09 -9.95 2.97
CA GLY A 89 -9.06 -9.53 1.97
C GLY A 89 -9.66 -8.15 2.22
N PHE A 90 -9.09 -7.31 3.08
CA PHE A 90 -9.52 -5.94 3.32
C PHE A 90 -8.40 -4.93 3.09
N MET A 91 -7.52 -4.72 4.08
CA MET A 91 -6.51 -3.68 4.05
C MET A 91 -5.37 -3.93 5.03
N ALA A 92 -4.24 -3.26 4.80
CA ALA A 92 -3.14 -3.12 5.75
C ALA A 92 -3.05 -1.65 6.19
N GLN A 93 -3.25 -1.37 7.48
CA GLN A 93 -3.21 -0.05 8.08
C GLN A 93 -1.92 0.14 8.88
N GLY A 94 -1.29 1.31 8.68
CA GLY A 94 -0.05 1.71 9.31
C GLY A 94 0.00 3.23 9.55
N GLY A 95 1.19 3.76 9.85
CA GLY A 95 1.37 5.19 10.09
C GLY A 95 0.97 5.67 11.49
N ASP A 96 0.90 4.75 12.44
CA ASP A 96 0.68 5.04 13.86
C ASP A 96 2.00 4.90 14.64
N PRO A 97 2.49 5.98 15.30
CA PRO A 97 3.71 5.94 16.12
C PRO A 97 3.58 5.10 17.39
N LYS A 98 2.37 4.89 17.91
CA LYS A 98 2.14 4.02 19.08
C LYS A 98 1.98 2.56 18.68
N GLY A 99 1.52 2.31 17.45
CA GLY A 99 1.25 0.98 16.93
C GLY A 99 0.03 0.30 17.56
N ASP A 100 -0.86 1.06 18.21
CA ASP A 100 -2.08 0.56 18.87
C ASP A 100 -3.39 1.03 18.19
N GLY A 101 -3.28 1.82 17.13
CA GLY A 101 -4.36 2.44 16.37
C GLY A 101 -4.77 3.84 16.86
N THR A 102 -4.23 4.34 17.98
CA THR A 102 -4.67 5.59 18.61
C THR A 102 -3.72 6.77 18.44
N GLY A 103 -2.50 6.53 17.91
CA GLY A 103 -1.52 7.58 17.73
C GLY A 103 -1.67 8.36 16.42
N GLY A 104 -0.90 9.44 16.33
CA GLY A 104 -0.83 10.33 15.18
C GLY A 104 0.40 11.22 15.28
N SER A 105 0.67 12.00 14.25
CA SER A 105 1.71 13.02 14.30
C SER A 105 1.30 14.19 15.21
N GLU A 106 2.28 14.99 15.62
CA GLU A 106 2.05 16.23 16.40
C GLU A 106 1.41 17.35 15.57
N LEU A 107 1.36 17.18 14.26
CA LEU A 107 0.75 18.14 13.34
C LEU A 107 -0.79 18.06 13.41
N PRO A 108 -1.52 19.15 13.10
CA PRO A 108 -2.98 19.20 13.20
C PRO A 108 -3.65 18.20 12.26
N ASN A 109 -4.91 17.85 12.52
CA ASN A 109 -5.67 16.98 11.65
C ASN A 109 -5.90 17.61 10.26
N VAL A 110 -5.95 16.76 9.25
CA VAL A 110 -6.22 17.10 7.86
C VAL A 110 -7.73 17.00 7.62
N PRO A 111 -8.38 18.07 7.12
CA PRO A 111 -9.79 18.01 6.74
C PRO A 111 -10.05 16.93 5.69
N SER A 112 -11.25 16.34 5.70
CA SER A 112 -11.62 15.33 4.71
C SER A 112 -11.58 15.88 3.27
N GLU A 113 -10.91 15.18 2.37
CA GLU A 113 -10.86 15.47 0.93
C GLU A 113 -11.53 14.32 0.17
N PHE A 114 -12.78 14.02 0.53
CA PHE A 114 -13.55 12.95 -0.10
C PHE A 114 -13.67 13.18 -1.60
N ASN A 115 -13.32 12.15 -2.38
CA ASN A 115 -13.17 12.28 -3.81
C ASN A 115 -13.77 11.09 -4.57
N TYR A 116 -13.61 11.11 -5.89
CA TYR A 116 -14.22 10.16 -6.82
C TYR A 116 -13.37 8.89 -7.04
N LEU A 117 -12.18 8.78 -6.42
CA LEU A 117 -11.35 7.60 -6.58
C LEU A 117 -11.92 6.43 -5.79
N PRO A 118 -12.03 5.24 -6.40
CA PRO A 118 -12.57 4.08 -5.72
C PRO A 118 -11.52 3.40 -4.83
N HIS A 119 -11.99 2.73 -3.78
CA HIS A 119 -11.17 1.84 -2.96
C HIS A 119 -11.04 0.48 -3.64
N VAL A 120 -10.11 0.37 -4.59
CA VAL A 120 -9.75 -0.87 -5.28
C VAL A 120 -8.40 -1.38 -4.78
N ARG A 121 -7.98 -2.56 -5.24
CA ARG A 121 -6.66 -3.11 -4.90
C ARG A 121 -5.54 -2.10 -5.21
N GLY A 122 -4.71 -1.86 -4.19
CA GLY A 122 -3.62 -0.89 -4.22
C GLY A 122 -4.02 0.55 -3.95
N SER A 123 -5.31 0.88 -3.79
CA SER A 123 -5.71 2.23 -3.35
C SER A 123 -5.13 2.50 -1.96
N VAL A 124 -4.60 3.71 -1.78
CA VAL A 124 -4.05 4.19 -0.51
C VAL A 124 -4.94 5.33 -0.01
N SER A 125 -5.44 5.17 1.21
CA SER A 125 -6.41 6.10 1.80
C SER A 125 -6.03 6.46 3.23
N ALA A 126 -6.41 7.66 3.66
CA ALA A 126 -6.19 8.14 5.01
C ALA A 126 -7.11 7.42 5.99
N ALA A 127 -6.56 6.93 7.11
CA ALA A 127 -7.35 6.45 8.23
C ALA A 127 -7.82 7.64 9.08
N ARG A 128 -8.97 7.47 9.74
CA ARG A 128 -9.58 8.47 10.61
C ARG A 128 -10.38 7.78 11.72
N ALA A 129 -10.65 8.53 12.78
CA ALA A 129 -11.66 8.23 13.78
C ALA A 129 -13.06 8.62 13.25
N ASP A 130 -14.04 8.68 14.13
CA ASP A 130 -15.45 8.95 13.77
C ASP A 130 -15.64 10.31 13.11
N ASP A 131 -14.89 11.32 13.55
CA ASP A 131 -14.90 12.65 12.92
C ASP A 131 -14.28 12.56 11.50
N PRO A 132 -15.03 12.94 10.44
CA PRO A 132 -14.53 13.03 9.07
C PRO A 132 -13.21 13.79 8.92
N ASN A 133 -12.98 14.81 9.74
CA ASN A 133 -11.82 15.69 9.69
C ASN A 133 -10.71 15.29 10.67
N SER A 134 -10.71 14.05 11.16
CA SER A 134 -9.72 13.56 12.12
C SER A 134 -8.53 12.83 11.48
N ALA A 135 -8.42 12.82 10.16
CA ALA A 135 -7.29 12.19 9.49
C ALA A 135 -5.98 12.87 9.90
N ASN A 136 -4.92 12.11 10.15
CA ASN A 136 -3.64 12.65 10.60
C ASN A 136 -2.47 12.02 9.84
N SER A 137 -1.78 11.05 10.44
CA SER A 137 -0.64 10.33 9.83
C SER A 137 -0.97 8.90 9.40
N GLN A 138 -2.05 8.33 9.93
CA GLN A 138 -2.40 6.94 9.65
C GLN A 138 -2.96 6.78 8.23
N PHE A 139 -2.60 5.68 7.58
CA PHE A 139 -3.07 5.34 6.23
C PHE A 139 -3.31 3.83 6.13
N PHE A 140 -4.05 3.43 5.10
CA PHE A 140 -4.24 2.03 4.78
C PHE A 140 -4.12 1.74 3.28
N ILE A 141 -3.60 0.56 2.96
CA ILE A 141 -3.47 0.04 1.60
C ILE A 141 -4.52 -1.06 1.41
N VAL A 142 -5.35 -0.93 0.39
CA VAL A 142 -6.48 -1.83 0.14
C VAL A 142 -6.01 -3.09 -0.61
N PHE A 143 -6.32 -4.29 -0.09
CA PHE A 143 -5.99 -5.57 -0.73
C PHE A 143 -7.00 -6.00 -1.79
N GLN A 144 -8.29 -5.74 -1.54
CA GLN A 144 -9.43 -6.14 -2.36
C GLN A 144 -10.44 -5.00 -2.46
N PRO A 145 -11.24 -4.90 -3.54
CA PRO A 145 -12.21 -3.82 -3.71
C PRO A 145 -13.17 -3.66 -2.53
N ARG A 146 -13.35 -2.40 -2.09
CA ARG A 146 -14.18 -2.00 -0.94
C ARG A 146 -14.89 -0.68 -1.20
N LEU A 147 -15.74 -0.69 -2.21
CA LEU A 147 -16.48 0.50 -2.69
C LEU A 147 -17.40 1.12 -1.60
N ALA A 148 -17.72 0.39 -0.54
CA ALA A 148 -18.46 0.90 0.61
C ALA A 148 -17.74 2.04 1.37
N LEU A 149 -16.42 2.18 1.18
CA LEU A 149 -15.59 3.25 1.74
C LEU A 149 -15.55 4.51 0.85
N ASP A 150 -15.99 4.40 -0.40
CA ASP A 150 -15.95 5.50 -1.37
C ASP A 150 -16.74 6.70 -0.84
N LYS A 151 -16.18 7.89 -1.01
CA LYS A 151 -16.71 9.17 -0.49
C LYS A 151 -16.86 9.25 1.04
N LYS A 152 -16.33 8.29 1.80
CA LYS A 152 -16.29 8.30 3.28
C LYS A 152 -14.87 8.37 3.85
N TYR A 153 -13.90 8.08 3.01
CA TYR A 153 -12.46 8.13 3.28
C TYR A 153 -11.74 8.84 2.13
N THR A 154 -10.63 9.49 2.48
CA THR A 154 -9.82 10.27 1.54
C THR A 154 -8.79 9.36 0.88
N VAL A 155 -9.07 8.92 -0.35
CA VAL A 155 -8.07 8.27 -1.19
C VAL A 155 -7.09 9.32 -1.68
N PHE A 156 -5.81 9.17 -1.36
CA PHE A 156 -4.76 10.14 -1.72
C PHE A 156 -3.66 9.56 -2.61
N GLY A 157 -3.69 8.25 -2.87
CA GLY A 157 -2.70 7.62 -3.73
C GLY A 157 -3.07 6.20 -4.15
N ARG A 158 -2.18 5.59 -4.94
CA ARG A 158 -2.32 4.21 -5.39
C ARG A 158 -0.95 3.55 -5.54
N VAL A 159 -0.81 2.32 -5.07
CA VAL A 159 0.36 1.48 -5.34
C VAL A 159 0.43 1.18 -6.83
N ILE A 160 1.54 1.56 -7.47
CA ILE A 160 1.82 1.29 -8.88
C ILE A 160 2.86 0.18 -9.07
N ASP A 161 3.68 -0.07 -8.05
CA ASP A 161 4.66 -1.17 -8.03
C ASP A 161 4.89 -1.66 -6.59
N GLY A 162 5.25 -2.94 -6.43
CA GLY A 162 5.59 -3.53 -5.14
C GLY A 162 4.43 -4.09 -4.33
N MET A 163 3.25 -4.31 -4.92
CA MET A 163 2.13 -4.97 -4.21
C MET A 163 2.50 -6.36 -3.66
N GLN A 164 3.43 -7.07 -4.30
CA GLN A 164 3.96 -8.36 -3.82
C GLN A 164 4.69 -8.27 -2.47
N TYR A 165 5.12 -7.07 -2.04
CA TYR A 165 5.70 -6.85 -0.72
C TYR A 165 4.65 -6.44 0.32
N VAL A 166 3.49 -5.92 -0.13
CA VAL A 166 2.35 -5.60 0.75
C VAL A 166 1.52 -6.84 1.06
N ASP A 167 1.31 -7.71 0.07
CA ASP A 167 0.53 -8.95 0.23
C ASP A 167 0.97 -9.86 1.41
N PRO A 168 2.28 -10.11 1.64
CA PRO A 168 2.77 -10.97 2.72
C PRO A 168 2.81 -10.30 4.09
N ILE A 169 2.36 -9.04 4.25
CA ILE A 169 2.26 -8.41 5.57
C ILE A 169 1.41 -9.28 6.50
N GLU A 170 1.93 -9.60 7.68
CA GLU A 170 1.25 -10.50 8.62
C GLU A 170 -0.13 -9.95 9.02
N ARG A 171 -1.13 -10.83 9.08
CA ARG A 171 -2.52 -10.48 9.41
C ARG A 171 -2.72 -10.41 10.94
N GLY A 172 -3.59 -9.51 11.40
CA GLY A 172 -3.98 -9.39 12.81
C GLY A 172 -4.40 -7.98 13.22
N GLU A 173 -4.98 -7.87 14.42
CA GLU A 173 -5.46 -6.61 15.01
C GLU A 173 -5.11 -6.55 16.52
N PRO A 174 -3.82 -6.49 16.92
CA PRO A 174 -2.63 -6.40 16.07
C PRO A 174 -2.04 -7.76 15.67
N PRO A 175 -1.19 -7.84 14.62
CA PRO A 175 -0.44 -9.04 14.25
C PRO A 175 0.53 -9.48 15.35
N ALA A 176 0.88 -10.78 15.38
CA ALA A 176 1.85 -11.29 16.36
C ALA A 176 3.27 -10.83 16.04
N ASN A 177 3.64 -10.80 14.75
CA ASN A 177 4.87 -10.19 14.26
C ASN A 177 4.53 -9.10 13.22
N PRO A 178 4.17 -7.89 13.66
CA PRO A 178 3.76 -6.84 12.75
C PRO A 178 4.93 -6.46 11.81
N SER A 179 4.65 -6.45 10.51
CA SER A 179 5.58 -5.90 9.54
C SER A 179 5.72 -4.40 9.76
N ARG A 180 6.92 -3.87 9.48
CA ARG A 180 7.25 -2.46 9.62
C ARG A 180 7.67 -1.82 8.30
N ILE A 181 7.48 -0.51 8.23
CA ILE A 181 8.10 0.39 7.26
C ILE A 181 9.54 0.60 7.75
N VAL A 182 10.53 0.11 6.99
CA VAL A 182 11.94 0.28 7.31
C VAL A 182 12.32 1.74 7.08
N HIS A 183 11.98 2.26 5.90
CA HIS A 183 12.14 3.68 5.57
C HIS A 183 11.03 4.14 4.62
N ALA A 184 10.69 5.41 4.69
CA ALA A 184 9.83 6.08 3.72
C ALA A 184 10.58 7.23 3.03
N TYR A 185 10.40 7.37 1.71
CA TYR A 185 11.06 8.41 0.92
C TYR A 185 10.12 9.04 -0.11
N ILE A 186 10.42 10.28 -0.51
CA ILE A 186 9.88 10.85 -1.75
C ILE A 186 10.91 10.61 -2.86
N ALA A 187 10.48 10.08 -4.00
CA ALA A 187 11.40 9.67 -5.06
C ALA A 187 12.24 10.83 -5.64
N ALA A 188 11.73 12.06 -5.54
CA ALA A 188 12.46 13.26 -5.95
C ALA A 188 13.69 13.56 -5.09
N ASP A 189 13.70 13.10 -3.83
CA ASP A 189 14.81 13.29 -2.90
C ASP A 189 15.97 12.29 -3.17
N ASN A 190 15.93 11.55 -4.29
CA ASN A 190 16.92 10.57 -4.75
C ASN A 190 17.39 9.59 -3.66
N PRO A 191 16.47 8.81 -3.07
CA PRO A 191 16.82 7.88 -2.02
C PRO A 191 17.74 6.76 -2.51
N PRO A 192 18.54 6.15 -1.61
CA PRO A 192 19.38 5.02 -1.98
C PRO A 192 18.54 3.86 -2.54
N PRO A 193 19.15 2.98 -3.36
CA PRO A 193 18.54 1.72 -3.74
C PRO A 193 18.10 0.95 -2.50
N PHE A 194 16.97 0.23 -2.60
CA PHE A 194 16.53 -0.65 -1.52
C PHE A 194 17.65 -1.62 -1.14
N GLN A 195 17.93 -1.72 0.15
CA GLN A 195 18.83 -2.72 0.70
C GLN A 195 17.98 -3.75 1.44
N PRO A 196 18.02 -5.04 1.06
CA PRO A 196 17.37 -6.07 1.83
C PRO A 196 17.89 -6.02 3.26
N LEU A 197 17.00 -6.07 4.25
CA LEU A 197 17.43 -6.27 5.63
C LEU A 197 18.34 -7.51 5.66
N PRO A 198 19.45 -7.49 6.42
CA PRO A 198 20.27 -8.67 6.59
C PRO A 198 19.36 -9.81 7.03
N VAL A 199 19.18 -10.80 6.15
CA VAL A 199 18.51 -12.04 6.55
C VAL A 199 19.35 -12.56 7.69
N ALA A 200 18.78 -12.60 8.90
CA ALA A 200 19.46 -13.24 10.02
C ALA A 200 19.89 -14.61 9.50
N ALA A 201 21.20 -14.84 9.42
CA ALA A 201 21.73 -16.12 8.97
C ALA A 201 20.97 -17.20 9.75
N PRO A 202 20.51 -18.28 9.10
CA PRO A 202 19.83 -19.35 9.80
C PRO A 202 20.71 -19.69 10.99
N ALA A 203 20.16 -19.58 12.20
CA ALA A 203 20.89 -19.79 13.43
C ALA A 203 21.71 -21.06 13.25
N ALA A 204 23.03 -20.92 13.21
CA ALA A 204 23.95 -22.04 13.12
C ALA A 204 23.81 -22.82 14.42
N GLY A 205 22.89 -23.78 14.39
CA GLY A 205 22.38 -24.45 15.59
C GLY A 205 21.48 -25.63 15.23
N LEU A 206 21.70 -26.26 14.07
CA LEU A 206 21.45 -27.69 14.01
C LEU A 206 22.60 -28.34 14.78
N GLY A 207 22.33 -28.70 16.03
CA GLY A 207 23.23 -29.52 16.83
C GLY A 207 23.68 -30.75 16.04
N ALA A 208 24.83 -31.31 16.43
CA ALA A 208 25.43 -32.48 15.79
C ALA A 208 24.38 -33.55 15.46
N PRO A 209 24.46 -34.19 14.27
CA PRO A 209 23.47 -35.19 13.87
C PRO A 209 23.40 -36.27 14.95
N VAL A 210 22.21 -36.49 15.50
CA VAL A 210 21.95 -37.56 16.47
C VAL A 210 22.21 -38.89 15.75
N THR A 211 23.36 -39.49 16.02
CA THR A 211 23.66 -40.86 15.60
C THR A 211 22.84 -41.81 16.49
N LEU A 212 21.91 -42.54 15.87
CA LEU A 212 21.21 -43.66 16.51
C LEU A 212 22.23 -44.70 16.99
N PRO A 213 22.14 -45.23 18.23
CA PRO A 213 23.01 -46.31 18.68
C PRO A 213 22.70 -47.58 17.89
N GLY A 214 23.66 -48.07 17.09
CA GLY A 214 23.57 -49.42 16.49
C GLY A 214 23.98 -49.59 15.03
N ALA A 215 24.34 -48.52 14.30
CA ALA A 215 24.83 -48.68 12.93
C ALA A 215 26.34 -48.96 12.94
N ALA A 216 26.71 -50.23 12.71
CA ALA A 216 28.09 -50.65 12.53
C ALA A 216 28.78 -49.88 11.38
N VAL A 217 29.98 -49.38 11.65
CA VAL A 217 30.82 -48.66 10.68
C VAL A 217 31.36 -49.64 9.64
N ALA A 218 30.85 -49.56 8.41
CA ALA A 218 31.45 -50.19 7.25
C ALA A 218 32.44 -49.21 6.58
N ALA A 219 33.75 -49.51 6.66
CA ALA A 219 34.76 -48.80 5.88
C ALA A 219 34.88 -49.37 4.46
N PRO A 220 34.89 -48.51 3.43
CA PRO A 220 35.89 -48.64 2.36
C PRO A 220 36.28 -47.25 1.78
N LYS A 221 37.38 -46.97 1.07
CA LYS A 221 38.63 -47.58 0.60
C LYS A 221 39.55 -46.39 0.18
N PRO A 222 40.87 -46.53 0.00
CA PRO A 222 41.77 -45.40 -0.25
C PRO A 222 41.53 -44.73 -1.62
N ALA A 223 41.49 -43.40 -1.65
CA ALA A 223 41.36 -42.59 -2.85
C ALA A 223 42.61 -42.66 -3.73
N VAL A 224 42.42 -42.91 -5.03
CA VAL A 224 43.44 -42.86 -6.07
C VAL A 224 43.83 -41.38 -6.33
N ARG A 225 45.13 -41.06 -6.19
CA ARG A 225 45.71 -39.75 -6.56
C ARG A 225 45.74 -39.59 -8.08
N THR A 226 45.04 -38.60 -8.60
CA THR A 226 45.21 -38.09 -9.98
C THR A 226 46.42 -37.14 -10.04
N PRO A 227 47.28 -37.19 -11.07
CA PRO A 227 48.38 -36.24 -11.23
C PRO A 227 47.90 -34.89 -11.81
N ALA A 228 48.56 -33.81 -11.38
CA ALA A 228 48.35 -32.44 -11.83
C ALA A 228 48.75 -32.23 -13.32
N PRO A 229 48.06 -31.35 -14.08
CA PRO A 229 48.45 -31.01 -15.44
C PRO A 229 49.63 -30.03 -15.46
N ALA A 230 50.62 -30.35 -16.29
CA ALA A 230 51.86 -29.61 -16.49
C ALA A 230 51.64 -28.24 -17.16
N ALA A 231 52.39 -27.24 -16.68
CA ALA A 231 52.45 -25.89 -17.22
C ALA A 231 52.97 -25.86 -18.67
N ARG A 232 52.20 -25.27 -19.59
CA ARG A 232 52.62 -24.99 -20.97
C ARG A 232 53.36 -23.65 -21.00
N LYS A 233 54.63 -23.70 -21.39
CA LYS A 233 55.53 -22.55 -21.57
C LYS A 233 55.03 -21.60 -22.66
N ALA A 234 55.19 -20.30 -22.39
CA ALA A 234 54.96 -19.20 -23.32
C ALA A 234 55.92 -19.26 -24.53
N ALA A 235 55.39 -18.96 -25.72
CA ALA A 235 56.14 -18.73 -26.95
C ALA A 235 56.24 -17.22 -27.23
N PRO A 236 57.33 -16.74 -27.87
CA PRO A 236 57.72 -15.33 -27.85
C PRO A 236 57.06 -14.49 -28.95
N LYS A 237 56.92 -13.18 -28.65
CA LYS A 237 56.55 -12.12 -29.59
C LYS A 237 57.55 -12.03 -30.76
N ARG A 238 57.05 -11.90 -31.99
CA ARG A 238 57.78 -11.35 -33.13
C ARG A 238 57.24 -9.95 -33.45
N GLN A 239 58.17 -9.17 -34.01
CA GLN A 239 58.18 -7.73 -34.31
C GLN A 239 56.96 -7.24 -35.09
#